data_AF-A0A7C1Q2V3-F1
#
_entry.id   AF-A0A7C1Q2V3-F1
#
_cell.length_a   1.000
_cell.length_b   1.000
_cell.length_c   1.000
_cell.angle_alpha   90.00
_cell.angle_beta   90.00
_cell.angle_gamma   90.00
#
_symmetry.space_group_name_H-M   'P 1'
#
loop_
_entity.id
_entity.type
_entity.pdbx_description
1 polymer ?
#
loop_
_entity_poly.entity_id
_entity_poly.type
_entity_poly.pdbx_seq_one_letter_code
_entity_poly.pdbx_strand_id
1 'polypeptide(L)'
;MVSWRLIEKTDGLLQKEKGTIFKDPGGRVNICLVYPNTYRVGMSNLGFQGIYGILNSRHDTVCERAFLPDEEDLTEFERTGSELFSMESRRPLNRFDIIAFSVSFENDYPAIPFILALSNLKPLSSERDERSPIVMLGGV
;
A
#
# COMPACT_ATOMS: atom_id res chain seq x y z
N MET A 1 11.00 -11.94 -5.36
CA MET A 1 10.18 -12.87 -4.55
C MET A 1 10.15 -12.30 -3.16
N VAL A 2 8.97 -12.16 -2.54
CA VAL A 2 8.84 -11.47 -1.24
C VAL A 2 9.46 -12.31 -0.11
N SER A 3 10.20 -11.68 0.79
CA SER A 3 10.80 -12.34 1.96
C SER A 3 9.75 -13.01 2.85
N TRP A 4 10.02 -14.26 3.26
CA TRP A 4 9.17 -15.00 4.18
C TRP A 4 9.00 -14.28 5.53
N ARG A 5 10.05 -13.61 6.01
CA ARG A 5 10.03 -12.87 7.28
C ARG A 5 9.03 -11.71 7.25
N LEU A 6 9.00 -10.99 6.12
CA LEU A 6 8.06 -9.88 5.92
C LEU A 6 6.62 -10.41 5.85
N ILE A 7 6.41 -11.51 5.13
CA ILE A 7 5.10 -12.18 5.04
C ILE A 7 4.59 -12.60 6.41
N GLU A 8 5.43 -13.27 7.21
CA GLU A 8 5.08 -13.75 8.55
C GLU A 8 4.69 -12.58 9.48
N LYS A 9 5.44 -11.47 9.43
CA LYS A 9 5.11 -10.25 10.19
C LYS A 9 3.76 -9.69 9.76
N THR A 10 3.53 -9.51 8.45
CA THR A 10 2.26 -9.00 7.90
C THR A 10 1.09 -9.88 8.31
N ASP A 11 1.22 -11.20 8.23
CA ASP A 11 0.18 -12.14 8.65
C ASP A 11 -0.11 -12.05 10.15
N GLY A 12 0.92 -11.93 10.96
CA GLY A 12 0.78 -11.75 12.41
C GLY A 12 0.08 -10.44 12.80
N LEU A 13 0.22 -9.38 11.99
CA LEU A 13 -0.54 -8.13 12.16
C LEU A 13 -2.01 -8.34 11.78
N LEU A 14 -2.26 -8.86 10.57
CA LEU A 14 -3.63 -9.08 10.06
C LEU A 14 -4.45 -10.03 10.94
N GLN A 15 -3.85 -11.06 11.51
CA GLN A 15 -4.54 -11.99 12.43
C GLN A 15 -5.06 -11.30 13.70
N LYS A 16 -4.44 -10.18 14.10
CA LYS A 16 -4.85 -9.40 15.28
C LYS A 16 -5.84 -8.28 14.93
N GLU A 17 -5.99 -7.97 13.65
CA GLU A 17 -6.92 -6.95 13.16
C GLU A 17 -8.38 -7.41 13.22
N LYS A 18 -9.28 -6.44 13.37
CA LYS A 18 -10.71 -6.62 13.13
C LYS A 18 -11.13 -5.66 12.04
N GLY A 19 -11.97 -6.14 11.10
CA GLY A 19 -12.48 -5.32 10.01
C GLY A 19 -11.64 -5.34 8.73
N THR A 20 -10.62 -6.20 8.64
CA THR A 20 -9.93 -6.48 7.37
C THR A 20 -10.90 -7.07 6.37
N ILE A 21 -10.94 -6.50 5.16
CA ILE A 21 -11.83 -6.94 4.08
C ILE A 21 -10.99 -7.64 3.01
N PHE A 22 -11.33 -8.90 2.74
CA PHE A 22 -10.78 -9.65 1.62
C PHE A 22 -11.83 -9.70 0.51
N LYS A 23 -11.46 -9.24 -0.69
CA LYS A 23 -12.30 -9.30 -1.88
C LYS A 23 -11.57 -9.96 -3.04
N ASP A 24 -12.33 -10.70 -3.83
CA ASP A 24 -11.83 -11.24 -5.09
C ASP A 24 -11.57 -10.08 -6.09
N PRO A 25 -10.38 -10.00 -6.71
CA PRO A 25 -10.05 -8.96 -7.69
C PRO A 25 -10.77 -9.11 -9.04
N GLY A 26 -11.42 -10.25 -9.33
CA GLY A 26 -11.93 -10.60 -10.66
C GLY A 26 -12.85 -9.54 -11.28
N GLY A 27 -12.37 -8.90 -12.36
CA GLY A 27 -13.11 -7.91 -13.14
C GLY A 27 -13.34 -6.56 -12.46
N ARG A 28 -12.66 -6.30 -11.32
CA ARG A 28 -12.79 -5.07 -10.53
C ARG A 28 -11.58 -4.17 -10.70
N VAL A 29 -11.75 -2.88 -10.39
CA VAL A 29 -10.62 -1.95 -10.26
C VAL A 29 -9.90 -2.22 -8.95
N ASN A 30 -8.60 -2.52 -9.04
CA ASN A 30 -7.74 -2.82 -7.91
C ASN A 30 -7.03 -1.54 -7.45
N ILE A 31 -7.30 -1.14 -6.22
CA ILE A 31 -6.73 0.05 -5.60
C ILE A 31 -5.84 -0.39 -4.44
N CYS A 32 -4.59 0.07 -4.42
CA CYS A 32 -3.76 0.03 -3.23
C CYS A 32 -3.84 1.40 -2.54
N LEU A 33 -4.50 1.45 -1.39
CA LEU A 33 -4.57 2.64 -0.55
C LEU A 33 -3.34 2.66 0.37
N VAL A 34 -2.46 3.61 0.13
CA VAL A 34 -1.16 3.69 0.77
C VAL A 34 -1.16 4.80 1.82
N TYR A 35 -0.77 4.45 3.04
CA TYR A 35 -0.47 5.44 4.07
C TYR A 35 1.06 5.66 4.10
N PRO A 36 1.57 6.87 3.83
CA PRO A 36 3.01 7.17 3.74
C PRO A 36 3.72 7.24 5.11
N ASN A 37 3.30 6.40 6.05
CA ASN A 37 3.88 6.26 7.38
C ASN A 37 3.73 4.81 7.83
N THR A 38 4.27 4.49 9.00
CA THR A 38 4.22 3.16 9.60
C THR A 38 2.79 2.63 9.72
N TYR A 39 2.67 1.30 9.69
CA TYR A 39 1.39 0.60 9.88
C TYR A 39 0.60 1.11 11.08
N ARG A 40 1.26 1.27 12.24
CA ARG A 40 0.60 1.70 13.48
C ARG A 40 0.00 3.10 13.38
N VAL A 41 0.68 4.03 12.70
CA VAL A 41 0.19 5.41 12.50
C VAL A 41 -0.99 5.40 11.54
N GLY A 42 -0.87 4.71 10.40
CA GLY A 42 -1.96 4.63 9.42
C GLY A 42 -3.22 3.92 9.95
N MET A 43 -3.05 2.88 10.77
CA MET A 43 -4.17 2.21 11.43
C MET A 43 -4.87 3.06 12.50
N SER A 44 -4.19 4.09 13.01
CA SER A 44 -4.77 5.06 13.94
C SER A 44 -5.45 6.23 13.22
N ASN A 45 -5.46 6.25 11.89
CA ASN A 45 -6.06 7.31 11.09
C ASN A 45 -7.48 6.94 10.64
N LEU A 46 -8.50 7.58 11.22
CA LEU A 46 -9.91 7.31 10.91
C LEU A 46 -10.28 7.65 9.46
N GLY A 47 -9.69 8.70 8.87
CA GLY A 47 -9.92 9.06 7.48
C GLY A 47 -9.45 7.98 6.52
N PHE A 48 -8.25 7.44 6.76
CA PHE A 48 -7.69 6.32 6.01
C PHE A 48 -8.58 5.07 6.10
N GLN A 49 -9.02 4.70 7.31
CA GLN A 49 -9.96 3.57 7.49
C GLN A 49 -11.32 3.84 6.82
N GLY A 50 -11.79 5.08 6.84
CA GLY A 50 -13.03 5.50 6.18
C GLY A 50 -12.98 5.33 4.67
N ILE A 51 -11.91 5.80 4.01
CA ILE A 51 -11.71 5.62 2.57
C ILE A 51 -11.58 4.14 2.22
N TYR A 52 -10.80 3.37 3.00
CA TYR A 52 -10.71 1.92 2.83
C TYR A 52 -12.08 1.24 2.87
N GLY A 53 -12.93 1.59 3.84
CA GLY A 53 -14.29 1.09 3.95
C GLY A 53 -15.20 1.51 2.80
N ILE A 54 -15.16 2.78 2.39
CA ILE A 54 -15.96 3.32 1.27
C ILE A 54 -15.60 2.60 -0.03
N LEU A 55 -14.31 2.49 -0.35
CA LEU A 55 -13.84 1.79 -1.55
C LEU A 55 -14.22 0.31 -1.49
N ASN A 56 -14.09 -0.34 -0.34
CA ASN A 56 -14.52 -1.73 -0.20
C ASN A 56 -16.04 -1.92 -0.04
N SER A 57 -16.85 -0.87 0.07
CA SER A 57 -18.32 -1.00 0.03
C SER A 57 -18.88 -1.12 -1.39
N ARG A 58 -18.13 -0.65 -2.39
CA ARG A 58 -18.55 -0.69 -3.80
C ARG A 58 -18.36 -2.10 -4.38
N HIS A 59 -19.18 -2.47 -5.35
CA HIS A 59 -19.13 -3.80 -5.97
C HIS A 59 -18.05 -3.95 -7.04
N ASP A 60 -17.60 -2.83 -7.62
CA ASP A 60 -16.69 -2.73 -8.77
C ASP A 60 -15.22 -2.47 -8.38
N THR A 61 -14.91 -2.39 -7.08
CA THR A 61 -13.57 -2.10 -6.57
C THR A 61 -13.11 -3.11 -5.52
N VAL A 62 -11.82 -3.39 -5.54
CA VAL A 62 -11.07 -4.02 -4.46
C VAL A 62 -10.06 -3.01 -3.94
N CYS A 63 -10.10 -2.74 -2.65
CA CYS A 63 -9.13 -1.86 -2.01
C CYS A 63 -8.30 -2.66 -1.01
N GLU A 64 -6.99 -2.62 -1.18
CA GLU A 64 -6.01 -3.21 -0.27
C GLU A 64 -5.13 -2.10 0.31
N ARG A 65 -4.46 -2.37 1.43
CA ARG A 65 -3.67 -1.37 2.16
C ARG A 65 -2.18 -1.64 2.01
N ALA A 66 -1.39 -0.58 1.98
CA ALA A 66 0.06 -0.66 2.16
C ALA A 66 0.56 0.51 3.00
N PHE A 67 1.72 0.33 3.61
CA PHE A 67 2.30 1.27 4.56
C PHE A 67 3.79 1.42 4.29
N LEU A 68 4.38 2.53 4.75
CA LEU A 68 5.84 2.63 4.83
C LEU A 68 6.35 1.55 5.81
N PRO A 69 7.27 0.66 5.41
CA PRO A 69 7.84 -0.31 6.34
C PRO A 69 8.63 0.37 7.47
N ASP A 70 8.65 -0.24 8.64
CA ASP A 70 9.50 0.21 9.74
C ASP A 70 10.99 -0.02 9.40
N GLU A 71 11.93 0.67 10.07
CA GLU A 71 13.38 0.58 9.77
C GLU A 71 13.93 -0.87 9.73
N GLU A 72 13.44 -1.73 10.62
CA GLU A 72 13.82 -3.14 10.65
C GLU A 72 13.37 -3.88 9.38
N ASP A 73 12.15 -3.61 8.91
CA ASP A 73 11.61 -4.23 7.71
C ASP A 73 12.30 -3.67 6.46
N LEU A 74 12.63 -2.37 6.44
CA LEU A 74 13.36 -1.75 5.33
C LEU A 74 14.71 -2.43 5.08
N THR A 75 15.44 -2.74 6.16
CA THR A 75 16.69 -3.50 6.07
C THR A 75 16.47 -4.85 5.39
N GLU A 76 15.36 -5.52 5.69
CA GLU A 76 15.00 -6.80 5.08
C GLU A 76 14.55 -6.66 3.62
N PHE A 77 13.80 -5.62 3.27
CA PHE A 77 13.44 -5.29 1.89
C PHE A 77 14.70 -5.06 1.03
N GLU A 78 15.64 -4.25 1.51
CA GLU A 78 16.91 -3.98 0.82
C GLU A 78 17.76 -5.24 0.66
N ARG A 79 17.89 -6.04 1.74
CA ARG A 79 18.67 -7.28 1.73
C ARG A 79 18.12 -8.32 0.74
N THR A 80 16.80 -8.38 0.58
CA THR A 80 16.14 -9.42 -0.23
C THR A 80 15.72 -8.94 -1.62
N GLY A 81 15.77 -7.63 -1.89
CA GLY A 81 15.20 -7.05 -3.10
C GLY A 81 13.70 -7.30 -3.22
N SER A 82 13.00 -7.44 -2.09
CA SER A 82 11.55 -7.59 -2.09
C SER A 82 10.90 -6.29 -2.58
N GLU A 83 9.85 -6.40 -3.40
CA GLU A 83 9.02 -5.25 -3.75
C GLU A 83 8.03 -4.98 -2.63
N LEU A 84 7.70 -3.72 -2.36
CA LEU A 84 6.62 -3.40 -1.43
C LEU A 84 5.31 -4.03 -1.92
N PHE A 85 4.55 -4.60 -0.99
CA PHE A 85 3.34 -5.36 -1.27
C PHE A 85 2.18 -4.93 -0.35
N SER A 86 0.96 -5.21 -0.78
CA SER A 86 -0.25 -4.96 -0.01
C SER A 86 -0.41 -5.93 1.16
N MET A 87 -1.06 -5.49 2.24
CA MET A 87 -1.27 -6.31 3.43
C MET A 87 -2.13 -7.54 3.10
N GLU A 88 -3.30 -7.33 2.49
CA GLU A 88 -4.35 -8.35 2.36
C GLU A 88 -3.94 -9.51 1.46
N SER A 89 -3.45 -9.24 0.25
CA SER A 89 -3.13 -10.29 -0.72
C SER A 89 -1.63 -10.45 -0.97
N ARG A 90 -0.79 -9.63 -0.34
CA ARG A 90 0.67 -9.61 -0.57
C ARG A 90 1.02 -9.35 -2.03
N ARG A 91 0.16 -8.59 -2.71
CA ARG A 91 0.33 -8.22 -4.11
C ARG A 91 1.33 -7.06 -4.19
N PRO A 92 2.35 -7.13 -5.06
CA PRO A 92 3.24 -6.01 -5.29
C PRO A 92 2.47 -4.77 -5.77
N LEU A 93 2.86 -3.58 -5.29
CA LEU A 93 2.13 -2.35 -5.58
C LEU A 93 2.07 -2.03 -7.08
N ASN A 94 3.10 -2.39 -7.85
CA ASN A 94 3.13 -2.23 -9.31
C ASN A 94 2.13 -3.11 -10.08
N ARG A 95 1.36 -3.97 -9.41
CA ARG A 95 0.31 -4.83 -9.99
C ARG A 95 -1.12 -4.35 -9.70
N PHE A 96 -1.28 -3.17 -9.11
CA PHE A 96 -2.58 -2.55 -8.95
C PHE A 96 -2.92 -1.67 -10.17
N ASP A 97 -4.20 -1.35 -10.35
CA ASP A 97 -4.63 -0.39 -11.37
C ASP A 97 -4.37 1.05 -10.87
N ILE A 98 -4.56 1.25 -9.56
CA ILE A 98 -4.42 2.55 -8.90
C ILE A 98 -3.61 2.39 -7.60
N ILE A 99 -2.67 3.31 -7.37
CA ILE A 99 -2.03 3.54 -6.07
C ILE A 99 -2.52 4.90 -5.56
N ALA A 100 -3.24 4.90 -4.44
CA ALA A 100 -3.81 6.10 -3.84
C ALA A 100 -3.10 6.41 -2.51
N PHE A 101 -2.30 7.46 -2.47
CA PHE A 101 -1.68 7.95 -1.25
C PHE A 101 -2.67 8.78 -0.45
N SER A 102 -2.87 8.41 0.81
CA SER A 102 -3.64 9.18 1.79
C SER A 102 -2.68 9.84 2.77
N VAL A 103 -2.36 11.11 2.51
CA VAL A 103 -1.41 11.90 3.30
C VAL A 103 -2.16 12.65 4.40
N SER A 104 -1.62 12.70 5.61
CA SER A 104 -2.23 13.46 6.70
C SER A 104 -1.36 14.59 7.23
N PHE A 105 -0.05 14.55 6.95
CA PHE A 105 0.89 15.57 7.38
C PHE A 105 1.92 15.85 6.28
N GLU A 106 2.40 17.09 6.22
CA GLU A 106 3.41 17.51 5.25
C GLU A 106 4.72 16.72 5.39
N ASN A 107 5.05 16.29 6.61
CA ASN A 107 6.23 15.49 6.90
C ASN A 107 6.19 14.08 6.27
N ASP A 108 5.02 13.62 5.82
CA ASP A 108 4.91 12.33 5.14
C ASP A 108 5.24 12.44 3.63
N TYR A 109 5.31 13.66 3.06
CA TYR A 109 5.57 13.82 1.61
C TYR A 109 6.88 13.17 1.13
N PRO A 110 8.01 13.28 1.86
CA PRO A 110 9.25 12.64 1.45
C PRO A 110 9.17 11.11 1.36
N ALA A 111 8.24 10.47 2.07
CA ALA A 111 8.08 9.01 2.05
C ALA A 111 7.46 8.51 0.73
N ILE A 112 6.70 9.34 0.01
CA ILE A 112 6.03 8.95 -1.23
C ILE A 112 7.01 8.50 -2.33
N PRO A 113 8.01 9.31 -2.75
CA PRO A 113 8.95 8.88 -3.78
C PRO A 113 9.75 7.65 -3.34
N PHE A 114 10.02 7.51 -2.04
CA PHE A 114 10.68 6.32 -1.49
C PHE A 114 9.80 5.07 -1.62
N ILE A 115 8.52 5.14 -1.26
CA ILE A 115 7.55 4.05 -1.40
C ILE A 115 7.40 3.65 -2.88
N LEU A 116 7.33 4.61 -3.79
CA LEU A 116 7.29 4.33 -5.23
C LEU A 116 8.54 3.58 -5.69
N ALA A 117 9.73 4.05 -5.30
CA ALA A 117 10.99 3.36 -5.63
C ALA A 117 11.04 1.94 -5.06
N LEU A 118 10.63 1.74 -3.80
CA LEU A 118 10.56 0.43 -3.14
C LEU A 118 9.53 -0.51 -3.81
N SER A 119 8.54 0.06 -4.48
CA SER A 119 7.54 -0.66 -5.27
C SER A 119 7.96 -0.90 -6.72
N ASN A 120 9.22 -0.60 -7.06
CA ASN A 120 9.75 -0.69 -8.42
C ASN A 120 8.97 0.21 -9.41
N LEU A 121 8.56 1.38 -8.95
CA LEU A 121 7.88 2.41 -9.74
C LEU A 121 8.74 3.67 -9.79
N LYS A 122 8.74 4.33 -10.96
CA LYS A 122 9.43 5.60 -11.13
C LYS A 122 8.70 6.71 -10.37
N PRO A 123 9.39 7.48 -9.50
CA PRO A 123 8.74 8.57 -8.77
C PRO A 123 8.17 9.65 -9.69
N LEU A 124 8.92 9.99 -10.76
CA LEU A 124 8.48 10.98 -11.73
C LEU A 124 7.46 10.38 -12.69
N SER A 125 6.32 11.07 -12.84
CA SER A 125 5.27 10.62 -13.76
C SER A 125 5.72 10.60 -15.22
N SER A 126 6.67 11.45 -15.60
CA SER A 126 7.23 11.49 -16.95
C SER A 126 8.07 10.26 -17.31
N GLU A 127 8.44 9.45 -16.32
CA GLU A 127 9.24 8.23 -16.50
C GLU A 127 8.39 6.95 -16.42
N ARG A 128 7.07 7.10 -16.21
CA ARG A 128 6.10 5.99 -16.16
C ARG A 128 5.44 5.80 -17.53
N ASP A 129 5.18 4.55 -17.87
CA ASP A 129 4.48 4.15 -19.10
C ASP A 129 3.01 3.80 -18.82
N GLU A 130 2.26 3.45 -19.87
CA GLU A 130 0.83 3.07 -19.77
C GLU A 130 0.60 1.78 -18.97
N ARG A 131 1.64 1.00 -18.67
CA ARG A 131 1.54 -0.22 -17.86
C ARG A 131 1.69 0.07 -16.38
N SER A 132 2.13 1.27 -16.02
CA SER A 132 2.29 1.70 -14.64
C SER A 132 0.92 2.05 -14.03
N PRO A 133 0.69 1.78 -12.73
CA PRO A 133 -0.53 2.19 -12.05
C PRO A 133 -0.70 3.71 -12.11
N ILE A 134 -1.97 4.14 -12.13
CA ILE A 134 -2.30 5.53 -11.85
C ILE A 134 -1.92 5.82 -10.40
N VAL A 135 -1.05 6.81 -10.19
CA VAL A 135 -0.68 7.27 -8.85
C VAL A 135 -1.45 8.55 -8.56
N MET A 136 -2.21 8.54 -7.48
CA MET A 136 -2.94 9.69 -6.98
C MET A 136 -2.57 9.97 -5.53
N LEU A 137 -2.76 11.21 -5.11
CA LEU A 137 -2.49 11.68 -3.77
C LEU A 137 -3.65 12.56 -3.31
N GLY A 138 -4.10 12.34 -2.08
CA GLY A 138 -5.10 13.15 -1.40
C GLY A 138 -4.81 13.19 0.09
N GLY A 139 -5.43 14.15 0.79
CA GLY A 139 -5.12 14.42 2.19
C GLY A 139 -5.73 15.73 2.67
N VAL A 140 -5.39 16.11 3.91
CA VAL A 140 -5.72 17.40 4.52
C VAL A 140 -4.52 18.33 4.42
#